data_AF-A0A0R0JP32-F1
#
_entry.id   AF-A0A0R0JP32-F1
#
_cell.length_a   1.000
_cell.length_b   1.000
_cell.length_c   1.000
_cell.angle_alpha   90.00
_cell.angle_beta   90.00
_cell.angle_gamma   90.00
#
_symmetry.space_group_name_H-M   'P 1'
#
loop_
_entity.id
_entity.type
_entity.pdbx_description
1 polymer ?
#
loop_
_entity_poly.entity_id
_entity_poly.type
_entity_poly.pdbx_seq_one_letter_code
_entity_poly.pdbx_strand_id
1 'polypeptide(L)'
;MATLYKTFIVNCSIQKRPSHVSDNSRHYNLPLFPAFKPLKKVLPEVPLQIDDVKKTMSKTAAILLDAFVDSFFEFIDQPLLPSQSNFAPVVELGEAIVVTSIQGQIPDDFPEGVYIRNGPNPLFGGLQSTNSIFGRSSYIWVEGEGMLHAIYFKRWSPGIWTVLYNNKYVETDTYKVEKQRSKPLFLPAIEGDSPAILSAYLLNWLRFGKVNKYISNTNVFEHSGKFYSVAENHIPQEIDIFTLKTLRNWNVNGAWDRPFTSHPKKVPGTGELVTFGVAATKPFAVVGIISADGKKLVHKVDLKLNRCTLCHDIGVTQRYNVIMDFPLTIDLNRLLRGGPLMKYNKEEYARIGVMPHYGDANSIKWFEVEPNCTFHIINSFEDGHEVVVRGCRSLDSLIPGPDPSLKEFEWLSRCHEWRLNMQTGEVKERGLCGANIVYMDFPMINGNFIGIRNRYAYTQVVDPIASSTQDVPKYGGLAKLYFEESCAKFSMRNREQPEEPIRVECHMFEKNTFCSGAAFVPRDGGLEEDDGWIIAFVHNEDTNISEVHIIDTKKFSGETVAKITMPRRVPYGFHGAFMPISFETQ
;
A
#
# COMPACT_ATOMS: atom_id res chain seq x y z
N MET A 1 -25.43 55.22 -20.91
CA MET A 1 -26.57 54.28 -20.89
C MET A 1 -26.09 53.02 -20.18
N ALA A 2 -26.05 52.89 -18.85
CA ALA A 2 -27.06 53.10 -17.80
C ALA A 2 -28.24 52.12 -17.86
N THR A 3 -28.05 50.88 -17.38
CA THR A 3 -29.15 50.06 -16.80
C THR A 3 -28.67 48.92 -15.88
N LEU A 4 -28.70 49.23 -14.58
CA LEU A 4 -29.28 48.46 -13.46
C LEU A 4 -28.87 47.00 -13.18
N TYR A 5 -28.04 46.85 -12.15
CA TYR A 5 -27.99 45.71 -11.23
C TYR A 5 -29.18 45.75 -10.24
N LYS A 6 -29.83 44.61 -9.99
CA LYS A 6 -30.70 44.39 -8.82
C LYS A 6 -30.19 43.20 -8.01
N THR A 7 -29.73 43.51 -6.80
CA THR A 7 -29.34 42.60 -5.72
C THR A 7 -30.59 42.14 -4.97
N PHE A 8 -30.70 40.85 -4.65
CA PHE A 8 -31.62 40.35 -3.63
C PHE A 8 -30.82 39.83 -2.44
N ILE A 9 -30.92 40.55 -1.32
CA ILE A 9 -30.46 40.16 0.01
C ILE A 9 -31.71 39.74 0.78
N VAL A 10 -31.72 38.53 1.34
CA VAL A 10 -32.72 38.11 2.33
C VAL A 10 -32.04 37.99 3.68
N ASN A 11 -32.26 39.00 4.52
CA ASN A 11 -32.00 38.97 5.95
C ASN A 11 -33.20 38.36 6.66
N CYS A 12 -32.99 37.36 7.52
CA CYS A 12 -33.98 36.96 8.51
C CYS A 12 -33.32 36.91 9.89
N SER A 13 -33.60 37.95 10.68
CA SER A 13 -33.26 38.11 12.10
C SER A 13 -34.26 37.36 12.98
N ILE A 14 -33.78 36.51 13.88
CA ILE A 14 -34.60 35.88 14.93
C ILE A 14 -34.43 36.69 16.23
N GLN A 15 -35.48 37.42 16.61
CA GLN A 15 -35.62 38.02 17.94
C GLN A 15 -36.14 36.98 18.95
N LYS A 16 -35.58 37.03 20.16
CA LYS A 16 -35.93 36.18 21.32
C LYS A 16 -37.01 36.81 22.20
N ARG A 17 -37.73 35.90 22.90
CA ARG A 17 -38.43 35.96 24.21
C ARG A 17 -39.96 36.16 24.16
N PRO A 18 -40.69 35.79 25.25
CA PRO A 18 -40.71 34.49 25.96
C PRO A 18 -42.16 34.04 26.26
N SER A 19 -42.43 32.75 26.50
CA SER A 19 -43.69 32.38 27.16
C SER A 19 -43.64 31.05 27.91
N HIS A 20 -43.91 31.19 29.20
CA HIS A 20 -44.39 30.26 30.22
C HIS A 20 -44.72 28.82 29.82
N VAL A 21 -44.14 27.91 30.62
CA VAL A 21 -44.55 26.52 30.82
C VAL A 21 -45.83 26.50 31.67
N SER A 22 -46.88 25.86 31.17
CA SER A 22 -47.93 25.30 32.01
C SER A 22 -48.25 23.89 31.54
N ASP A 23 -48.06 22.97 32.47
CA ASP A 23 -48.34 21.55 32.42
C ASP A 23 -49.82 21.29 32.12
N ASN A 24 -50.13 20.38 31.18
CA ASN A 24 -51.30 19.49 31.29
C ASN A 24 -51.33 18.45 30.15
N SER A 25 -51.01 17.23 30.56
CA SER A 25 -51.23 15.97 29.87
C SER A 25 -52.67 15.79 29.36
N ARG A 26 -52.84 15.42 28.08
CA ARG A 26 -53.94 14.54 27.65
C ARG A 26 -53.47 13.59 26.56
N HIS A 27 -53.59 12.31 26.90
CA HIS A 27 -53.30 11.12 26.11
C HIS A 27 -54.16 11.03 24.84
N TYR A 28 -53.54 10.61 23.74
CA TYR A 28 -54.22 9.89 22.65
C TYR A 28 -53.49 8.58 22.39
N ASN A 29 -54.20 7.49 22.64
CA ASN A 29 -53.79 6.11 22.42
C ASN A 29 -54.02 5.70 20.95
N LEU A 30 -53.08 4.94 20.39
CA LEU A 30 -53.30 4.05 19.24
C LEU A 30 -52.87 2.62 19.66
N PRO A 31 -53.59 1.55 19.21
CA PRO A 31 -53.54 0.25 19.85
C PRO A 31 -52.42 -0.65 19.28
N LEU A 32 -51.61 -1.22 20.18
CA LEU A 32 -50.79 -2.39 19.92
C LEU A 32 -51.56 -3.63 20.40
N PHE A 33 -51.81 -4.59 19.49
CA PHE A 33 -52.35 -5.90 19.86
C PHE A 33 -51.27 -6.79 20.50
N PRO A 34 -51.66 -7.78 21.33
CA PRO A 34 -50.92 -8.15 22.51
C PRO A 34 -50.27 -9.54 22.39
N ALA A 35 -49.03 -9.66 22.85
CA ALA A 35 -48.52 -10.87 23.45
C ALA A 35 -47.34 -10.50 24.34
N PHE A 36 -47.19 -11.22 25.45
CA PHE A 36 -46.14 -11.08 26.48
C PHE A 36 -46.44 -10.13 27.65
N LYS A 37 -47.21 -10.66 28.60
CA LYS A 37 -46.82 -10.80 30.02
C LYS A 37 -47.63 -11.98 30.60
N PRO A 38 -47.06 -12.80 31.49
CA PRO A 38 -46.49 -12.31 32.74
C PRO A 38 -45.18 -13.01 33.17
N LEU A 39 -44.10 -12.25 33.31
CA LEU A 39 -43.02 -12.60 34.24
C LEU A 39 -42.65 -11.34 35.04
N LYS A 40 -43.49 -11.04 36.04
CA LYS A 40 -43.12 -10.17 37.15
C LYS A 40 -43.37 -10.96 38.43
N LYS A 41 -42.34 -11.69 38.87
CA LYS A 41 -42.01 -11.92 40.28
C LYS A 41 -40.71 -12.73 40.35
N VAL A 42 -39.85 -12.31 41.28
CA VAL A 42 -38.52 -12.85 41.63
C VAL A 42 -37.36 -12.31 40.78
N LEU A 43 -36.80 -11.19 41.22
CA LEU A 43 -35.38 -10.86 41.10
C LEU A 43 -35.01 -10.08 42.39
N PRO A 44 -34.00 -10.52 43.16
CA PRO A 44 -33.54 -9.77 44.32
C PRO A 44 -32.85 -8.49 43.87
N GLU A 45 -33.07 -7.40 44.60
CA GLU A 45 -32.34 -6.14 44.45
C GLU A 45 -30.85 -6.39 44.77
N VAL A 46 -30.05 -6.60 43.74
CA VAL A 46 -28.59 -6.52 43.82
C VAL A 46 -28.22 -5.10 43.39
N PRO A 47 -27.41 -4.36 44.16
CA PRO A 47 -26.90 -3.06 43.71
C PRO A 47 -25.88 -3.31 42.59
N LEU A 48 -26.37 -3.41 41.36
CA LEU A 48 -25.54 -3.41 40.16
C LEU A 48 -24.99 -2.00 39.99
N GLN A 49 -23.67 -1.85 40.14
CA GLN A 49 -22.98 -0.62 39.78
C GLN A 49 -23.31 -0.28 38.33
N ILE A 50 -23.59 1.00 38.06
CA ILE A 50 -24.04 1.50 36.74
C ILE A 50 -23.05 1.11 35.62
N ASP A 51 -21.76 0.94 35.95
CA ASP A 51 -20.73 0.48 35.02
C ASP A 51 -20.89 -0.98 34.58
N ASP A 52 -21.39 -1.86 35.44
CA ASP A 52 -21.65 -3.27 35.10
C ASP A 52 -22.90 -3.43 34.23
N VAL A 53 -23.91 -2.59 34.43
CA VAL A 53 -25.09 -2.52 33.56
C VAL A 53 -24.71 -2.00 32.18
N LYS A 54 -23.88 -0.95 32.10
CA LYS A 54 -23.40 -0.39 30.83
C LYS A 54 -22.53 -1.39 30.06
N LYS A 55 -21.62 -2.11 30.74
CA LYS A 55 -20.82 -3.19 30.14
C LYS A 55 -21.67 -4.37 29.68
N THR A 56 -22.66 -4.77 30.47
CA THR A 56 -23.56 -5.88 30.14
C THR A 56 -24.45 -5.54 28.95
N MET A 57 -25.04 -4.34 28.93
CA MET A 57 -25.83 -3.84 27.80
C MET A 57 -25.00 -3.73 26.51
N SER A 58 -23.75 -3.24 26.62
CA SER A 58 -22.82 -3.20 25.49
C SER A 58 -22.48 -4.59 24.94
N LYS A 59 -22.33 -5.60 25.83
CA LYS A 59 -22.05 -6.98 25.44
C LYS A 59 -23.26 -7.64 24.77
N THR A 60 -24.47 -7.44 25.30
CA THR A 60 -25.71 -7.93 24.69
C THR A 60 -25.94 -7.31 23.31
N ALA A 61 -25.70 -6.01 23.15
CA ALA A 61 -25.79 -5.34 21.86
C ALA A 61 -24.81 -5.93 20.83
N ALA A 62 -23.55 -6.17 21.22
CA ALA A 62 -22.56 -6.80 20.35
C ALA A 62 -22.97 -8.21 19.91
N ILE A 63 -23.51 -9.04 20.82
CA ILE A 63 -24.02 -10.38 20.50
C ILE A 63 -25.19 -10.32 19.51
N LEU A 64 -26.13 -9.39 19.72
CA LEU A 64 -27.27 -9.21 18.81
C LEU A 64 -26.82 -8.74 17.43
N LEU A 65 -25.82 -7.85 17.35
CA LEU A 65 -25.24 -7.41 16.08
C LEU A 65 -24.49 -8.53 15.36
N ASP A 66 -23.72 -9.35 16.08
CA ASP A 66 -23.06 -10.53 15.52
C ASP A 66 -24.09 -11.53 14.98
N ALA A 67 -25.15 -11.83 15.74
CA ALA A 67 -26.23 -12.71 15.30
C ALA A 67 -26.98 -12.16 14.08
N PHE A 68 -27.19 -10.83 14.02
CA PHE A 68 -27.76 -10.17 12.87
C PHE A 68 -26.88 -10.38 11.63
N VAL A 69 -25.57 -10.11 11.73
CA VAL A 69 -24.67 -10.27 10.59
C VAL A 69 -24.59 -11.73 10.15
N ASP A 70 -24.45 -12.66 11.09
CA ASP A 70 -24.42 -14.10 10.81
C ASP A 70 -25.72 -14.62 10.14
N SER A 71 -26.86 -13.93 10.33
CA SER A 71 -28.15 -14.32 9.74
C SER A 71 -28.41 -13.70 8.37
N PHE A 72 -27.85 -12.51 8.10
CA PHE A 72 -28.20 -11.70 6.92
C PHE A 72 -27.06 -11.50 5.93
N PHE A 73 -25.83 -11.86 6.28
CA PHE A 73 -24.65 -11.77 5.41
C PHE A 73 -24.03 -13.14 5.22
N GLU A 74 -24.03 -13.60 3.99
CA GLU A 74 -23.37 -14.84 3.59
C GLU A 74 -21.95 -14.51 3.11
N PHE A 75 -20.93 -15.06 3.80
CA PHE A 75 -19.54 -15.01 3.35
C PHE A 75 -19.33 -16.04 2.24
N ILE A 76 -18.70 -15.61 1.15
CA ILE A 76 -18.47 -16.42 -0.04
C ILE A 76 -16.99 -16.29 -0.41
N ASP A 77 -16.33 -17.44 -0.58
CA ASP A 77 -14.97 -17.48 -1.10
C ASP A 77 -14.94 -16.91 -2.53
N GLN A 78 -14.07 -15.93 -2.75
CA GLN A 78 -13.80 -15.45 -4.09
C GLN A 78 -13.01 -16.51 -4.85
N PRO A 79 -13.46 -16.91 -6.05
CA PRO A 79 -12.75 -17.91 -6.83
C PRO A 79 -11.39 -17.36 -7.24
N LEU A 80 -10.32 -18.10 -6.93
CA LEU A 80 -9.02 -17.84 -7.53
C LEU A 80 -9.04 -18.38 -8.95
N LEU A 81 -8.86 -17.51 -9.93
CA LEU A 81 -8.66 -17.94 -11.31
C LEU A 81 -7.37 -18.79 -11.37
N PRO A 82 -7.24 -19.76 -12.31
CA PRO A 82 -6.00 -20.56 -12.44
C PRO A 82 -4.74 -19.69 -12.56
N SER A 83 -4.90 -18.54 -13.23
CA SER A 83 -3.94 -17.46 -13.34
C SER A 83 -3.52 -16.80 -12.03
N GLN A 84 -4.39 -16.79 -11.03
CA GLN A 84 -4.16 -16.22 -9.70
C GLN A 84 -3.76 -17.31 -8.69
N SER A 85 -3.48 -18.53 -9.13
CA SER A 85 -3.23 -19.68 -8.25
C SER A 85 -2.09 -19.45 -7.26
N ASN A 86 -1.02 -18.73 -7.65
CA ASN A 86 0.07 -18.43 -6.72
C ASN A 86 -0.26 -17.30 -5.71
N PHE A 87 -1.40 -16.61 -5.81
CA PHE A 87 -1.94 -15.78 -4.73
C PHE A 87 -2.67 -16.59 -3.64
N ALA A 88 -2.90 -17.89 -3.87
CA ALA A 88 -3.48 -18.75 -2.85
C ALA A 88 -2.63 -18.70 -1.56
N PRO A 89 -3.25 -18.76 -0.38
CA PRO A 89 -2.51 -18.67 0.87
C PRO A 89 -1.60 -19.88 1.10
N VAL A 90 -0.57 -19.69 1.90
CA VAL A 90 0.27 -20.75 2.45
C VAL A 90 0.15 -20.81 3.97
N VAL A 91 0.60 -21.92 4.53
CA VAL A 91 0.59 -22.16 5.97
C VAL A 91 1.80 -21.50 6.62
N GLU A 92 1.62 -20.97 7.83
CA GLU A 92 2.71 -20.47 8.68
C GLU A 92 3.59 -21.63 9.17
N LEU A 93 4.90 -21.44 9.10
CA LEU A 93 5.88 -22.37 9.61
C LEU A 93 5.99 -22.28 11.14
N GLY A 94 6.15 -23.44 11.79
CA GLY A 94 6.42 -23.50 13.22
C GLY A 94 7.85 -23.08 13.59
N GLU A 95 8.80 -23.34 12.69
CA GLU A 95 10.23 -23.03 12.86
C GLU A 95 10.88 -22.72 11.51
N ALA A 96 12.04 -22.06 11.55
CA ALA A 96 12.84 -21.78 10.36
C ALA A 96 13.43 -23.08 9.77
N ILE A 97 13.47 -23.17 8.45
CA ILE A 97 13.96 -24.33 7.70
C ILE A 97 15.33 -24.01 7.09
N VAL A 98 16.31 -24.89 7.26
CA VAL A 98 17.60 -24.80 6.56
C VAL A 98 17.38 -25.07 5.07
N VAL A 99 17.86 -24.16 4.22
CA VAL A 99 17.77 -24.27 2.77
C VAL A 99 19.09 -24.82 2.23
N THR A 100 19.04 -25.99 1.59
CA THR A 100 20.23 -26.72 1.11
C THR A 100 20.33 -26.79 -0.41
N SER A 101 19.23 -26.55 -1.13
CA SER A 101 19.20 -26.59 -2.59
C SER A 101 19.57 -25.22 -3.16
N ILE A 102 20.85 -25.06 -3.53
CA ILE A 102 21.39 -23.86 -4.13
C ILE A 102 22.10 -24.25 -5.43
N GLN A 103 21.62 -23.74 -6.55
CA GLN A 103 22.30 -23.80 -7.84
C GLN A 103 23.13 -22.53 -8.02
N GLY A 104 24.36 -22.66 -8.53
CA GLY A 104 25.33 -21.56 -8.59
C GLY A 104 26.03 -21.36 -7.24
N GLN A 105 26.54 -20.16 -6.99
CA GLN A 105 27.25 -19.83 -5.75
C GLN A 105 26.80 -18.47 -5.23
N ILE A 106 26.44 -18.39 -3.95
CA ILE A 106 26.22 -17.10 -3.29
C ILE A 106 27.60 -16.40 -3.19
N PRO A 107 27.78 -15.21 -3.79
CA PRO A 107 29.06 -14.51 -3.83
C PRO A 107 29.63 -14.20 -2.44
N ASP A 108 30.95 -14.18 -2.30
CA ASP A 108 31.62 -13.88 -1.02
C ASP A 108 31.37 -12.45 -0.53
N ASP A 109 31.18 -11.54 -1.47
CA ASP A 109 30.87 -10.13 -1.29
C ASP A 109 29.36 -9.82 -1.38
N PHE A 110 28.52 -10.86 -1.35
CA PHE A 110 27.13 -10.70 -0.93
C PHE A 110 27.11 -10.41 0.59
N PRO A 111 26.37 -9.41 1.07
CA PRO A 111 26.33 -9.07 2.49
C PRO A 111 25.57 -10.11 3.32
N GLU A 112 25.93 -10.24 4.59
CA GLU A 112 25.10 -10.93 5.57
C GLU A 112 23.85 -10.10 5.90
N GLY A 113 22.73 -10.78 6.08
CA GLY A 113 21.48 -10.10 6.45
C GLY A 113 20.24 -10.92 6.20
N VAL A 114 19.11 -10.22 6.11
CA VAL A 114 17.78 -10.81 5.95
C VAL A 114 17.10 -10.22 4.73
N TYR A 115 16.83 -11.06 3.73
CA TYR A 115 15.91 -10.71 2.66
C TYR A 115 14.49 -11.02 3.11
N ILE A 116 13.64 -10.01 3.21
CA ILE A 116 12.27 -10.13 3.70
C ILE A 116 11.29 -9.50 2.73
N ARG A 117 10.14 -10.14 2.53
CA ARG A 117 9.06 -9.61 1.69
C ARG A 117 7.71 -9.81 2.35
N ASN A 118 6.86 -8.79 2.25
CA ASN A 118 5.46 -8.83 2.64
C ASN A 118 4.53 -9.16 1.48
N GLY A 119 3.33 -9.65 1.79
CA GLY A 119 2.28 -9.90 0.82
C GLY A 119 0.97 -10.34 1.47
N PRO A 120 -0.13 -10.37 0.71
CA PRO A 120 -1.41 -10.86 1.18
C PRO A 120 -1.40 -12.38 1.28
N ASN A 121 -1.95 -12.91 2.36
CA ASN A 121 -2.13 -14.33 2.58
C ASN A 121 -3.45 -14.54 3.33
N PRO A 122 -4.60 -14.59 2.63
CA PRO A 122 -5.91 -14.65 3.27
C PRO A 122 -6.04 -15.78 4.29
N LEU A 123 -6.46 -15.46 5.51
CA LEU A 123 -6.47 -16.40 6.65
C LEU A 123 -7.43 -17.59 6.45
N PHE A 124 -8.50 -17.40 5.68
CA PHE A 124 -9.59 -18.37 5.52
C PHE A 124 -9.66 -18.91 4.08
N GLY A 125 -8.52 -19.35 3.54
CA GLY A 125 -8.45 -20.03 2.23
C GLY A 125 -8.46 -19.12 1.01
N GLY A 126 -9.11 -17.96 1.09
CA GLY A 126 -9.12 -16.97 0.01
C GLY A 126 -9.72 -15.64 0.45
N LEU A 127 -9.71 -14.67 -0.48
CA LEU A 127 -10.45 -13.43 -0.30
C LEU A 127 -11.95 -13.72 -0.21
N GLN A 128 -12.64 -12.91 0.57
CA GLN A 128 -14.06 -13.07 0.85
C GLN A 128 -14.89 -12.01 0.11
N SER A 129 -16.07 -12.38 -0.33
CA SER A 129 -17.17 -11.48 -0.63
C SER A 129 -18.30 -11.74 0.35
N THR A 130 -19.23 -10.79 0.47
CA THR A 130 -20.48 -11.00 1.20
C THR A 130 -21.67 -10.65 0.34
N ASN A 131 -22.66 -11.54 0.33
CA ASN A 131 -23.98 -11.29 -0.24
C ASN A 131 -24.98 -11.03 0.90
N SER A 132 -25.85 -10.03 0.72
CA SER A 132 -26.88 -9.68 1.70
C SER A 132 -28.10 -9.05 1.04
N ILE A 133 -29.12 -8.72 1.84
CA ILE A 133 -30.26 -7.91 1.38
C ILE A 133 -29.87 -6.50 0.89
N PHE A 134 -28.66 -6.04 1.20
CA PHE A 134 -28.13 -4.74 0.77
C PHE A 134 -27.30 -4.81 -0.52
N GLY A 135 -27.16 -6.00 -1.11
CA GLY A 135 -26.33 -6.26 -2.29
C GLY A 135 -25.05 -7.03 -1.92
N ARG A 136 -24.09 -7.00 -2.85
CA ARG A 136 -22.79 -7.67 -2.74
C ARG A 136 -21.67 -6.68 -2.41
N SER A 137 -20.77 -7.07 -1.52
CA SER A 137 -19.47 -6.40 -1.33
C SER A 137 -18.31 -7.40 -1.35
N SER A 138 -17.14 -6.95 -1.77
CA SER A 138 -15.95 -7.79 -1.98
C SER A 138 -14.70 -7.10 -1.45
N TYR A 139 -13.74 -7.92 -1.04
CA TYR A 139 -12.34 -7.49 -0.91
C TYR A 139 -11.72 -7.38 -2.30
N ILE A 140 -10.89 -6.37 -2.51
CA ILE A 140 -10.11 -6.25 -3.76
C ILE A 140 -8.86 -7.14 -3.68
N TRP A 141 -8.26 -7.44 -4.84
CA TRP A 141 -7.14 -8.40 -4.96
C TRP A 141 -5.89 -8.05 -4.13
N VAL A 142 -5.72 -6.78 -3.73
CA VAL A 142 -4.60 -6.33 -2.89
C VAL A 142 -4.82 -6.50 -1.38
N GLU A 143 -6.04 -6.83 -0.97
CA GLU A 143 -6.37 -7.08 0.43
C GLU A 143 -5.97 -8.51 0.87
N GLY A 144 -6.21 -8.83 2.14
CA GLY A 144 -5.78 -10.08 2.76
C GLY A 144 -4.75 -9.84 3.85
N GLU A 145 -4.72 -10.73 4.85
CA GLU A 145 -3.84 -10.61 6.00
C GLU A 145 -2.35 -10.67 5.57
N GLY A 146 -1.51 -9.84 6.18
CA GLY A 146 -0.09 -9.78 5.84
C GLY A 146 0.68 -11.01 6.30
N MET A 147 1.51 -11.56 5.42
CA MET A 147 2.46 -12.63 5.75
C MET A 147 3.86 -12.27 5.28
N LEU A 148 4.79 -12.32 6.23
CA LEU A 148 6.20 -12.12 6.01
C LEU A 148 6.84 -13.42 5.53
N HIS A 149 7.69 -13.32 4.52
CA HIS A 149 8.59 -14.39 4.09
C HIS A 149 10.01 -13.86 4.18
N ALA A 150 10.87 -14.53 4.93
CA ALA A 150 12.23 -14.09 5.17
C ALA A 150 13.24 -15.20 4.90
N ILE A 151 14.37 -14.79 4.31
CA ILE A 151 15.56 -15.61 4.11
C ILE A 151 16.72 -14.96 4.82
N TYR A 152 17.41 -15.75 5.64
CA TYR A 152 18.54 -15.32 6.45
C TYR A 152 19.83 -15.82 5.79
N PHE A 153 20.75 -14.90 5.52
CA PHE A 153 22.04 -15.18 4.92
C PHE A 153 23.13 -14.96 5.95
N LYS A 154 23.67 -16.05 6.49
CA LYS A 154 24.79 -16.00 7.44
C LYS A 154 26.04 -16.61 6.79
N ARG A 155 27.16 -15.89 6.84
CA ARG A 155 28.43 -16.33 6.29
C ARG A 155 29.24 -17.02 7.39
N TRP A 156 29.73 -18.23 7.13
CA TRP A 156 30.57 -18.96 8.10
C TRP A 156 32.05 -18.77 7.78
N SER A 157 32.39 -18.85 6.50
CA SER A 157 33.72 -18.59 5.95
C SER A 157 33.56 -18.13 4.50
N PRO A 158 34.62 -17.65 3.83
CA PRO A 158 34.56 -17.37 2.38
C PRO A 158 33.99 -18.59 1.63
N GLY A 159 32.99 -18.35 0.78
CA GLY A 159 32.27 -19.33 -0.01
C GLY A 159 31.24 -20.17 0.74
N ILE A 160 31.16 -20.10 2.08
CA ILE A 160 30.31 -20.99 2.89
C ILE A 160 29.21 -20.19 3.59
N TRP A 161 27.98 -20.46 3.19
CA TRP A 161 26.77 -19.79 3.65
C TRP A 161 25.84 -20.76 4.38
N THR A 162 25.23 -20.29 5.45
CA THR A 162 24.03 -20.88 6.05
C THR A 162 22.83 -20.05 5.62
N VAL A 163 21.88 -20.69 4.94
CA VAL A 163 20.64 -20.06 4.47
C VAL A 163 19.45 -20.66 5.22
N LEU A 164 18.66 -19.82 5.88
CA LEU A 164 17.43 -20.23 6.55
C LEU A 164 16.22 -19.55 5.91
N TYR A 165 15.08 -20.22 5.87
CA TYR A 165 13.81 -19.67 5.42
C TYR A 165 12.77 -19.74 6.54
N ASN A 166 12.00 -18.68 6.73
CA ASN A 166 10.86 -18.65 7.64
C ASN A 166 9.71 -17.82 7.06
N ASN A 167 8.47 -18.11 7.47
CA ASN A 167 7.32 -17.25 7.20
C ASN A 167 6.45 -17.07 8.44
N LYS A 168 5.75 -15.93 8.52
CA LYS A 168 4.90 -15.62 9.67
C LYS A 168 3.81 -14.61 9.33
N TYR A 169 2.61 -14.82 9.86
CA TYR A 169 1.58 -13.79 9.80
C TYR A 169 1.96 -12.56 10.62
N VAL A 170 1.57 -11.40 10.12
CA VAL A 170 1.60 -10.16 10.89
C VAL A 170 0.34 -10.11 11.75
N GLU A 171 0.50 -10.29 13.06
CA GLU A 171 -0.61 -10.44 13.98
C GLU A 171 -1.23 -9.09 14.39
N THR A 172 -1.96 -8.47 13.46
CA THR A 172 -2.76 -7.28 13.73
C THR A 172 -3.90 -7.58 14.72
N ASP A 173 -4.46 -6.54 15.33
CA ASP A 173 -5.59 -6.70 16.26
C ASP A 173 -6.80 -7.39 15.60
N THR A 174 -7.07 -7.09 14.32
CA THR A 174 -8.19 -7.69 13.59
C THR A 174 -7.88 -9.14 13.21
N TYR A 175 -6.64 -9.44 12.83
CA TYR A 175 -6.17 -10.81 12.62
C TYR A 175 -6.39 -11.67 13.88
N LYS A 176 -5.98 -11.18 15.06
CA LYS A 176 -6.12 -11.91 16.33
C LYS A 176 -7.58 -12.25 16.65
N VAL A 177 -8.50 -11.31 16.41
CA VAL A 177 -9.93 -11.50 16.66
C VAL A 177 -10.51 -12.59 15.76
N GLU A 178 -10.20 -12.56 14.46
CA GLU A 178 -10.71 -13.55 13.52
C GLU A 178 -10.06 -14.93 13.70
N LYS A 179 -8.75 -14.98 13.96
CA LYS A 179 -8.04 -16.22 14.30
C LYS A 179 -8.63 -16.87 15.55
N GLN A 180 -8.97 -16.09 16.58
CA GLN A 180 -9.58 -16.61 17.80
C GLN A 180 -10.99 -17.20 17.55
N ARG A 181 -11.77 -16.61 16.64
CA ARG A 181 -13.12 -17.08 16.31
C ARG A 181 -13.16 -18.13 15.19
N SER A 182 -12.03 -18.40 14.54
CA SER A 182 -11.89 -19.38 13.45
C SER A 182 -12.88 -19.17 12.30
N LYS A 183 -13.26 -17.91 12.02
CA LYS A 183 -14.13 -17.55 10.89
C LYS A 183 -13.88 -16.10 10.44
N PRO A 184 -14.17 -15.74 9.18
CA PRO A 184 -14.22 -14.34 8.76
C PRO A 184 -15.33 -13.59 9.53
N LEU A 185 -15.06 -12.34 9.91
CA LEU A 185 -15.96 -11.51 10.72
C LEU A 185 -16.20 -10.13 10.11
N PHE A 186 -15.16 -9.52 9.53
CA PHE A 186 -15.28 -8.22 8.89
C PHE A 186 -15.95 -8.36 7.53
N LEU A 187 -17.03 -7.60 7.34
CA LEU A 187 -17.68 -7.48 6.04
C LEU A 187 -16.75 -6.71 5.09
N PRO A 188 -16.47 -7.21 3.88
CA PRO A 188 -15.72 -6.46 2.89
C PRO A 188 -16.42 -5.14 2.56
N ALA A 189 -15.64 -4.09 2.34
CA ALA A 189 -16.21 -2.75 2.24
C ALA A 189 -15.43 -1.79 1.34
N ILE A 190 -14.78 -2.34 0.31
CA ILE A 190 -14.04 -1.55 -0.69
C ILE A 190 -14.75 -1.60 -2.04
N GLU A 191 -15.07 -2.81 -2.52
CA GLU A 191 -15.69 -3.04 -3.81
C GLU A 191 -17.12 -3.61 -3.67
N GLY A 192 -18.00 -3.27 -4.61
CA GLY A 192 -19.36 -3.80 -4.70
C GLY A 192 -20.45 -2.72 -4.68
N ASP A 193 -21.67 -3.16 -4.38
CA ASP A 193 -22.86 -2.32 -4.35
C ASP A 193 -22.78 -1.29 -3.23
N SER A 194 -23.10 -0.02 -3.53
CA SER A 194 -22.98 1.06 -2.55
C SER A 194 -23.76 0.83 -1.26
N PRO A 195 -25.01 0.32 -1.27
CA PRO A 195 -25.73 0.01 -0.03
C PRO A 195 -25.06 -1.10 0.79
N ALA A 196 -24.44 -2.10 0.14
CA ALA A 196 -23.70 -3.16 0.82
C ALA A 196 -22.45 -2.62 1.51
N ILE A 197 -21.66 -1.78 0.82
CA ILE A 197 -20.47 -1.12 1.39
C ILE A 197 -20.85 -0.23 2.57
N LEU A 198 -21.89 0.61 2.44
CA LEU A 198 -22.36 1.49 3.52
C LEU A 198 -22.82 0.68 4.74
N SER A 199 -23.52 -0.43 4.51
CA SER A 199 -23.95 -1.35 5.57
C SER A 199 -22.77 -2.03 6.24
N ALA A 200 -21.78 -2.48 5.47
CA ALA A 200 -20.54 -3.04 5.97
C ALA A 200 -19.79 -2.03 6.85
N TYR A 201 -19.68 -0.76 6.43
CA TYR A 201 -19.06 0.31 7.22
C TYR A 201 -19.72 0.48 8.57
N LEU A 202 -21.05 0.61 8.58
CA LEU A 202 -21.82 0.80 9.80
C LEU A 202 -21.68 -0.42 10.73
N LEU A 203 -21.89 -1.63 10.21
CA LEU A 203 -21.92 -2.85 11.00
C LEU A 203 -20.53 -3.25 11.51
N ASN A 204 -19.47 -3.07 10.71
CA ASN A 204 -18.10 -3.29 11.18
C ASN A 204 -17.75 -2.28 12.28
N TRP A 205 -18.09 -0.99 12.10
CA TRP A 205 -17.84 0.02 13.11
C TRP A 205 -18.59 -0.24 14.42
N LEU A 206 -19.88 -0.60 14.35
CA LEU A 206 -20.68 -0.92 15.55
C LEU A 206 -20.17 -2.16 16.29
N ARG A 207 -19.65 -3.17 15.58
CA ARG A 207 -19.18 -4.43 16.18
C ARG A 207 -17.74 -4.36 16.69
N PHE A 208 -16.86 -3.66 15.98
CA PHE A 208 -15.42 -3.71 16.22
C PHE A 208 -14.78 -2.35 16.50
N GLY A 209 -15.52 -1.25 16.37
CA GLY A 209 -14.98 0.11 16.41
C GLY A 209 -14.10 0.45 15.19
N LYS A 210 -14.13 -0.41 14.16
CA LYS A 210 -13.23 -0.39 13.01
C LYS A 210 -14.04 -0.67 11.75
N VAL A 211 -13.83 0.13 10.71
CA VAL A 211 -14.57 -0.02 9.45
C VAL A 211 -14.01 -1.18 8.60
N ASN A 212 -12.69 -1.29 8.54
CA ASN A 212 -11.98 -2.30 7.75
C ASN A 212 -11.03 -3.12 8.64
N LYS A 213 -10.65 -4.31 8.14
CA LYS A 213 -9.55 -5.09 8.71
C LYS A 213 -8.23 -4.33 8.61
N TYR A 214 -7.31 -4.57 9.55
CA TYR A 214 -5.93 -4.10 9.47
C TYR A 214 -5.09 -5.20 8.82
N ILE A 215 -4.58 -4.93 7.62
CA ILE A 215 -4.00 -5.97 6.76
C ILE A 215 -2.48 -6.10 6.92
N SER A 216 -1.74 -4.99 7.05
CA SER A 216 -0.27 -4.97 7.18
C SER A 216 0.47 -5.87 6.19
N ASN A 217 0.07 -5.85 4.92
CA ASN A 217 0.54 -6.79 3.89
C ASN A 217 1.45 -6.16 2.83
N THR A 218 1.62 -4.83 2.83
CA THR A 218 2.18 -4.11 1.67
C THR A 218 3.70 -4.08 1.68
N ASN A 219 4.32 -3.56 2.73
CA ASN A 219 5.78 -3.35 2.76
C ASN A 219 6.40 -3.74 4.12
N VAL A 220 7.72 -3.88 4.12
CA VAL A 220 8.58 -3.94 5.31
C VAL A 220 9.68 -2.89 5.19
N PHE A 221 9.90 -2.10 6.25
CA PHE A 221 10.97 -1.11 6.28
C PHE A 221 11.69 -1.08 7.63
N GLU A 222 12.89 -0.50 7.64
CA GLU A 222 13.69 -0.26 8.83
C GLU A 222 13.73 1.23 9.16
N HIS A 223 13.54 1.56 10.44
CA HIS A 223 13.82 2.89 10.96
C HIS A 223 14.34 2.84 12.40
N SER A 224 15.45 3.53 12.67
CA SER A 224 16.08 3.59 13.98
C SER A 224 16.41 2.23 14.62
N GLY A 225 16.89 1.27 13.83
CA GLY A 225 17.26 -0.08 14.25
C GLY A 225 16.05 -0.99 14.53
N LYS A 226 14.85 -0.59 14.11
CA LYS A 226 13.61 -1.35 14.27
C LYS A 226 12.97 -1.60 12.92
N PHE A 227 12.26 -2.72 12.84
CA PHE A 227 11.68 -3.21 11.60
C PHE A 227 10.17 -3.18 11.71
N TYR A 228 9.51 -2.77 10.64
CA TYR A 228 8.08 -2.53 10.62
C TYR A 228 7.46 -3.18 9.40
N SER A 229 6.35 -3.87 9.60
CA SER A 229 5.40 -4.22 8.54
C SER A 229 4.33 -3.14 8.45
N VAL A 230 3.86 -2.83 7.24
CA VAL A 230 2.92 -1.72 7.01
C VAL A 230 1.97 -1.99 5.84
N ALA A 231 0.78 -1.41 5.94
CA ALA A 231 -0.19 -1.24 4.85
C ALA A 231 -0.97 0.06 5.04
N GLU A 232 -1.53 0.58 3.96
CA GLU A 232 -2.08 1.95 3.85
C GLU A 232 -3.37 2.21 4.61
N ASN A 233 -3.88 1.21 5.33
CA ASN A 233 -5.13 1.29 6.09
C ASN A 233 -4.94 1.31 7.61
N HIS A 234 -3.69 1.24 8.11
CA HIS A 234 -3.39 1.26 9.53
C HIS A 234 -2.00 1.84 9.86
N ILE A 235 -1.67 1.92 11.15
CA ILE A 235 -0.31 2.25 11.61
C ILE A 235 0.60 1.03 11.53
N PRO A 236 1.94 1.18 11.41
CA PRO A 236 2.85 0.06 11.20
C PRO A 236 2.93 -0.88 12.40
N GLN A 237 3.16 -2.17 12.14
CA GLN A 237 3.41 -3.21 13.13
C GLN A 237 4.92 -3.41 13.26
N GLU A 238 5.47 -3.14 14.44
CA GLU A 238 6.86 -3.48 14.75
C GLU A 238 7.03 -5.01 14.76
N ILE A 239 8.06 -5.50 14.10
CA ILE A 239 8.38 -6.92 13.98
C ILE A 239 9.78 -7.20 14.52
N ASP A 240 9.94 -8.36 15.15
CA ASP A 240 11.26 -8.91 15.43
C ASP A 240 11.82 -9.54 14.16
N ILE A 241 12.93 -9.01 13.64
CA ILE A 241 13.46 -9.42 12.33
C ILE A 241 14.03 -10.85 12.31
N PHE A 242 14.39 -11.41 13.47
CA PHE A 242 14.97 -12.76 13.57
C PHE A 242 13.91 -13.84 13.70
N THR A 243 12.79 -13.53 14.38
CA THR A 243 11.71 -14.48 14.67
C THR A 243 10.43 -14.22 13.89
N LEU A 244 10.36 -13.08 13.19
CA LEU A 244 9.18 -12.54 12.49
C LEU A 244 7.96 -12.32 13.40
N LYS A 245 8.14 -12.34 14.73
CA LYS A 245 7.05 -12.11 15.67
C LYS A 245 6.60 -10.65 15.59
N THR A 246 5.29 -10.45 15.50
CA THR A 246 4.68 -9.12 15.65
C THR A 246 4.77 -8.68 17.10
N LEU A 247 5.31 -7.48 17.34
CA LEU A 247 5.54 -6.94 18.66
C LEU A 247 4.42 -5.98 19.06
N ARG A 248 4.41 -4.76 18.52
CA ARG A 248 3.46 -3.70 18.87
C ARG A 248 3.17 -2.78 17.68
N ASN A 249 2.05 -2.07 17.76
CA ASN A 249 1.76 -1.00 16.80
C ASN A 249 2.64 0.23 17.08
N TRP A 250 3.23 0.81 16.04
CA TRP A 250 4.06 2.01 16.15
C TRP A 250 3.22 3.27 15.93
N ASN A 251 2.78 3.87 17.04
CA ASN A 251 1.95 5.08 17.03
C ASN A 251 2.75 6.38 17.29
N VAL A 252 4.08 6.33 17.22
CA VAL A 252 4.99 7.48 17.44
C VAL A 252 4.65 8.24 18.74
N ASN A 253 4.59 7.52 19.86
CA ASN A 253 4.22 8.05 21.19
C ASN A 253 2.83 8.73 21.23
N GLY A 254 1.91 8.31 20.36
CA GLY A 254 0.56 8.85 20.25
C GLY A 254 0.46 10.13 19.43
N ALA A 255 1.55 10.64 18.84
CA ALA A 255 1.54 11.86 18.04
C ALA A 255 0.95 11.66 16.63
N TRP A 256 0.98 10.42 16.14
CA TRP A 256 0.43 10.04 14.84
C TRP A 256 -0.94 9.35 14.98
N ASP A 257 -1.91 9.79 14.15
CA ASP A 257 -3.33 9.40 14.25
C ASP A 257 -3.95 9.11 12.87
N ARG A 258 -3.13 8.82 11.87
CA ARG A 258 -3.58 8.48 10.51
C ARG A 258 -3.09 7.09 10.11
N PRO A 259 -3.70 6.46 9.10
CA PRO A 259 -3.03 5.37 8.40
C PRO A 259 -1.64 5.80 7.93
N PHE A 260 -0.71 4.88 7.88
CA PHE A 260 0.68 5.14 7.50
C PHE A 260 0.88 4.69 6.06
N THR A 261 1.48 5.52 5.21
CA THR A 261 1.87 5.08 3.86
C THR A 261 2.76 3.85 3.94
N SER A 262 2.61 2.96 2.97
CA SER A 262 3.51 1.80 2.84
C SER A 262 4.91 2.18 2.37
N HIS A 263 5.14 3.44 1.96
CA HIS A 263 6.39 3.92 1.37
C HIS A 263 6.99 5.11 2.10
N PRO A 264 7.25 5.03 3.42
CA PRO A 264 7.96 6.10 4.09
C PRO A 264 9.39 6.20 3.53
N LYS A 265 9.93 7.42 3.44
CA LYS A 265 11.27 7.66 2.90
C LYS A 265 12.15 8.37 3.92
N LYS A 266 13.41 7.96 4.01
CA LYS A 266 14.40 8.65 4.83
C LYS A 266 14.93 9.87 4.09
N VAL A 267 15.00 11.00 4.78
CA VAL A 267 15.59 12.24 4.25
C VAL A 267 17.12 12.08 4.20
N PRO A 268 17.76 12.38 3.06
CA PRO A 268 19.21 12.33 2.94
C PRO A 268 19.90 13.22 3.96
N GLY A 269 20.96 12.70 4.59
CA GLY A 269 21.78 13.44 5.55
C GLY A 269 21.20 13.54 6.97
N THR A 270 19.90 13.76 7.15
CA THR A 270 19.30 13.83 8.51
C THR A 270 18.87 12.47 9.04
N GLY A 271 18.50 11.54 8.16
CA GLY A 271 17.96 10.23 8.54
C GLY A 271 16.54 10.29 9.12
N GLU A 272 15.89 11.45 9.10
CA GLU A 272 14.48 11.58 9.48
C GLU A 272 13.59 10.83 8.50
N LEU A 273 12.46 10.30 8.98
CA LEU A 273 11.54 9.52 8.17
C LEU A 273 10.31 10.36 7.81
N VAL A 274 10.13 10.64 6.51
CA VAL A 274 8.94 11.27 5.96
C VAL A 274 7.89 10.20 5.69
N THR A 275 6.68 10.47 6.14
CA THR A 275 5.49 9.63 5.93
C THR A 275 4.29 10.52 5.60
N PHE A 276 3.21 9.93 5.11
CA PHE A 276 1.92 10.58 5.03
C PHE A 276 0.81 9.58 5.35
N GLY A 277 -0.39 10.12 5.60
CA GLY A 277 -1.59 9.33 5.83
C GLY A 277 -2.79 9.94 5.15
N VAL A 278 -3.57 9.08 4.48
CA VAL A 278 -4.79 9.44 3.77
C VAL A 278 -6.01 8.93 4.52
N ALA A 279 -7.10 9.70 4.48
CA ALA A 279 -8.39 9.32 5.05
C ALA A 279 -9.54 9.74 4.13
N ALA A 280 -10.62 8.96 4.09
CA ALA A 280 -11.82 9.27 3.32
C ALA A 280 -12.60 10.50 3.85
N THR A 281 -12.17 11.08 4.97
CA THR A 281 -12.74 12.28 5.61
C THR A 281 -11.65 13.32 5.88
N LYS A 282 -12.04 14.60 6.04
CA LYS A 282 -11.07 15.66 6.33
C LYS A 282 -10.44 15.48 7.73
N PRO A 283 -9.12 15.75 7.88
CA PRO A 283 -8.17 16.12 6.83
C PRO A 283 -7.81 14.92 5.93
N PHE A 284 -7.94 15.09 4.62
CA PHE A 284 -7.84 14.00 3.65
C PHE A 284 -6.42 13.46 3.49
N ALA A 285 -5.40 14.32 3.64
CA ALA A 285 -4.00 13.94 3.54
C ALA A 285 -3.19 14.74 4.56
N VAL A 286 -2.39 14.02 5.36
CA VAL A 286 -1.50 14.59 6.38
C VAL A 286 -0.09 14.07 6.15
N VAL A 287 0.90 14.96 6.08
CA VAL A 287 2.33 14.59 6.05
C VAL A 287 2.89 14.65 7.46
N GLY A 288 3.75 13.69 7.79
CA GLY A 288 4.48 13.61 9.05
C GLY A 288 5.98 13.43 8.83
N ILE A 289 6.80 14.01 9.70
CA ILE A 289 8.24 13.76 9.75
C ILE A 289 8.57 13.22 11.13
N ILE A 290 9.23 12.07 11.17
CA ILE A 290 9.65 11.38 12.38
C ILE A 290 11.16 11.53 12.53
N SER A 291 11.62 11.81 13.75
CA SER A 291 13.04 11.94 14.06
C SER A 291 13.84 10.70 13.67
N ALA A 292 15.13 10.88 13.38
CA ALA A 292 16.04 9.78 13.02
C ALA A 292 16.11 8.65 14.06
N ASP A 293 15.90 8.97 15.34
CA ASP A 293 15.83 7.99 16.44
C ASP A 293 14.44 7.32 16.60
N GLY A 294 13.48 7.65 15.74
CA GLY A 294 12.14 7.08 15.72
C GLY A 294 11.23 7.48 16.89
N LYS A 295 11.65 8.41 17.77
CA LYS A 295 10.94 8.71 19.02
C LYS A 295 9.96 9.88 18.94
N LYS A 296 10.14 10.82 18.03
CA LYS A 296 9.33 12.05 17.98
C LYS A 296 8.78 12.29 16.59
N LEU A 297 7.51 12.70 16.53
CA LEU A 297 6.98 13.36 15.35
C LEU A 297 7.45 14.81 15.39
N VAL A 298 8.45 15.15 14.57
CA VAL A 298 9.07 16.49 14.54
C VAL A 298 8.28 17.47 13.68
N HIS A 299 7.48 16.97 12.75
CA HIS A 299 6.57 17.78 11.94
C HIS A 299 5.28 17.02 11.62
N LYS A 300 4.16 17.75 11.53
CA LYS A 300 2.86 17.22 11.13
C LYS A 300 2.03 18.30 10.46
N VAL A 301 1.61 18.08 9.23
CA VAL A 301 0.87 19.08 8.45
C VAL A 301 -0.31 18.45 7.71
N ASP A 302 -1.48 19.04 7.88
CA ASP A 302 -2.66 18.80 7.01
C ASP A 302 -2.48 19.57 5.71
N LEU A 303 -2.46 18.86 4.58
CA LEU A 303 -2.24 19.43 3.26
C LEU A 303 -3.44 20.24 2.71
N LYS A 304 -4.58 20.24 3.42
CA LYS A 304 -5.80 20.97 3.05
C LYS A 304 -6.32 20.62 1.66
N LEU A 305 -6.12 19.38 1.20
CA LEU A 305 -6.67 18.92 -0.08
C LEU A 305 -8.21 18.99 -0.08
N ASN A 306 -8.77 19.20 -1.26
CA ASN A 306 -10.23 19.29 -1.45
C ASN A 306 -10.88 17.94 -1.72
N ARG A 307 -10.08 16.92 -2.04
CA ARG A 307 -10.50 15.54 -2.30
C ARG A 307 -9.57 14.56 -1.58
N CYS A 308 -10.05 13.35 -1.31
CA CYS A 308 -9.22 12.24 -0.89
C CYS A 308 -8.68 11.54 -2.15
N THR A 309 -7.44 11.87 -2.50
CA THR A 309 -6.68 11.12 -3.51
C THR A 309 -6.05 9.90 -2.84
N LEU A 310 -6.09 8.75 -3.50
CA LEU A 310 -5.29 7.59 -3.09
C LEU A 310 -3.85 7.83 -3.55
N CYS A 311 -3.13 8.62 -2.77
CA CYS A 311 -1.68 8.74 -2.86
C CYS A 311 -1.08 7.48 -2.21
N HIS A 312 -0.27 6.73 -2.95
CA HIS A 312 0.33 5.48 -2.48
C HIS A 312 1.76 5.69 -1.95
N ASP A 313 2.59 6.36 -2.76
CA ASP A 313 3.99 6.66 -2.46
C ASP A 313 4.21 8.17 -2.23
N ILE A 314 5.30 8.51 -1.54
CA ILE A 314 5.76 9.88 -1.28
C ILE A 314 7.22 10.01 -1.69
N GLY A 315 7.55 11.10 -2.39
CA GLY A 315 8.94 11.40 -2.72
C GLY A 315 9.59 12.30 -1.67
N VAL A 316 10.91 12.20 -1.56
CA VAL A 316 11.74 13.14 -0.80
C VAL A 316 12.89 13.59 -1.67
N THR A 317 13.43 14.76 -1.36
CA THR A 317 14.69 15.27 -1.90
C THR A 317 15.57 15.70 -0.71
N GLN A 318 16.64 16.46 -0.95
CA GLN A 318 17.41 17.03 0.16
C GLN A 318 16.64 18.11 0.93
N ARG A 319 15.73 18.86 0.27
CA ARG A 319 15.00 19.98 0.90
C ARG A 319 13.49 19.84 0.91
N TYR A 320 12.93 18.98 0.06
CA TYR A 320 11.50 18.93 -0.21
C TYR A 320 10.89 17.54 -0.05
N ASN A 321 9.64 17.51 0.40
CA ASN A 321 8.69 16.42 0.20
C ASN A 321 8.00 16.59 -1.16
N VAL A 322 7.76 15.48 -1.87
CA VAL A 322 7.07 15.44 -3.17
C VAL A 322 5.77 14.66 -3.02
N ILE A 323 4.64 15.31 -3.31
CA ILE A 323 3.29 14.81 -3.06
C ILE A 323 2.57 14.61 -4.40
N MET A 324 1.98 13.43 -4.60
CA MET A 324 1.23 13.09 -5.81
C MET A 324 -0.28 13.30 -5.56
N ASP A 325 -0.93 14.20 -6.30
CA ASP A 325 -2.39 14.42 -6.25
C ASP A 325 -3.00 14.07 -7.61
N PHE A 326 -3.25 12.77 -7.78
CA PHE A 326 -3.74 12.17 -9.02
C PHE A 326 -5.20 11.73 -8.90
N PRO A 327 -5.93 11.58 -10.03
CA PRO A 327 -7.38 11.47 -10.01
C PRO A 327 -7.91 10.06 -9.70
N LEU A 328 -7.14 9.24 -8.97
CA LEU A 328 -7.66 8.07 -8.27
C LEU A 328 -8.16 8.50 -6.89
N THR A 329 -9.47 8.48 -6.66
CA THR A 329 -10.09 9.08 -5.47
C THR A 329 -10.92 8.11 -4.66
N ILE A 330 -10.93 8.31 -3.34
CA ILE A 330 -11.86 7.68 -2.40
C ILE A 330 -12.94 8.71 -2.06
N ASP A 331 -14.21 8.46 -2.39
CA ASP A 331 -15.28 9.46 -2.23
C ASP A 331 -16.54 8.86 -1.60
N LEU A 332 -16.77 9.20 -0.33
CA LEU A 332 -17.97 8.80 0.41
C LEU A 332 -19.24 9.45 -0.15
N ASN A 333 -19.19 10.65 -0.73
CA ASN A 333 -20.36 11.27 -1.35
C ASN A 333 -20.74 10.57 -2.65
N ARG A 334 -19.75 10.13 -3.43
CA ARG A 334 -19.99 9.27 -4.59
C ARG A 334 -20.64 7.95 -4.18
N LEU A 335 -20.15 7.34 -3.10
CA LEU A 335 -20.75 6.14 -2.53
C LEU A 335 -22.21 6.36 -2.10
N LEU A 336 -22.51 7.45 -1.39
CA LEU A 336 -23.87 7.80 -0.96
C LEU A 336 -24.84 8.04 -2.13
N ARG A 337 -24.33 8.43 -3.31
CA ARG A 337 -25.12 8.61 -4.53
C ARG A 337 -25.29 7.34 -5.36
N GLY A 338 -24.83 6.19 -4.85
CA GLY A 338 -24.92 4.90 -5.56
C GLY A 338 -23.75 4.60 -6.49
N GLY A 339 -22.65 5.37 -6.42
CA GLY A 339 -21.42 5.10 -7.16
C GLY A 339 -20.41 4.24 -6.37
N PRO A 340 -19.28 3.85 -6.99
CA PRO A 340 -18.23 3.09 -6.32
C PRO A 340 -17.46 3.94 -5.30
N LEU A 341 -16.94 3.31 -4.24
CA LEU A 341 -16.12 4.00 -3.23
C LEU A 341 -14.83 4.57 -3.84
N MET A 342 -14.17 3.77 -4.69
CA MET A 342 -12.93 4.13 -5.38
C MET A 342 -13.18 4.28 -6.88
N LYS A 343 -12.59 5.31 -7.49
CA LYS A 343 -12.69 5.54 -8.93
C LYS A 343 -11.50 6.35 -9.41
N TYR A 344 -10.91 5.92 -10.53
CA TYR A 344 -10.03 6.75 -11.33
C TYR A 344 -10.84 7.58 -12.33
N ASN A 345 -10.64 8.90 -12.34
CA ASN A 345 -11.36 9.82 -13.22
C ASN A 345 -10.40 10.52 -14.18
N LYS A 346 -10.27 10.00 -15.40
CA LYS A 346 -9.36 10.51 -16.45
C LYS A 346 -9.55 11.99 -16.79
N GLU A 347 -10.76 12.53 -16.58
CA GLU A 347 -11.12 13.91 -16.90
C GLU A 347 -10.74 14.90 -15.79
N GLU A 348 -10.39 14.41 -14.60
CA GLU A 348 -9.98 15.26 -13.48
C GLU A 348 -8.49 15.63 -13.53
N TYR A 349 -8.15 16.74 -12.85
CA TYR A 349 -6.78 17.23 -12.81
C TYR A 349 -5.82 16.25 -12.11
N ALA A 350 -4.55 16.33 -12.53
CA ALA A 350 -3.40 15.76 -11.85
C ALA A 350 -2.37 16.86 -11.59
N ARG A 351 -1.69 16.77 -10.44
CA ARG A 351 -0.62 17.70 -10.08
C ARG A 351 0.37 17.08 -9.12
N ILE A 352 1.59 17.59 -9.14
CA ILE A 352 2.66 17.21 -8.20
C ILE A 352 2.96 18.42 -7.32
N GLY A 353 2.94 18.21 -6.00
CA GLY A 353 3.23 19.22 -4.99
C GLY A 353 4.66 19.10 -4.49
N VAL A 354 5.40 20.21 -4.49
CA VAL A 354 6.74 20.30 -3.88
C VAL A 354 6.64 21.17 -2.64
N MET A 355 6.91 20.58 -1.48
CA MET A 355 6.77 21.23 -0.17
C MET A 355 8.09 21.16 0.58
N PRO A 356 8.64 22.27 1.13
CA PRO A 356 9.77 22.19 2.05
C PRO A 356 9.49 21.19 3.18
N HIS A 357 10.51 20.46 3.66
CA HIS A 357 10.28 19.38 4.65
C HIS A 357 9.39 19.82 5.83
N TYR A 358 9.72 20.96 6.44
CA TYR A 358 8.98 21.54 7.58
C TYR A 358 7.96 22.62 7.17
N GLY A 359 7.55 22.63 5.90
CA GLY A 359 6.58 23.57 5.37
C GLY A 359 5.13 23.28 5.79
N ASP A 360 4.24 24.21 5.50
CA ASP A 360 2.79 24.05 5.67
C ASP A 360 2.05 23.94 4.32
N ALA A 361 0.71 23.82 4.34
CA ALA A 361 -0.11 23.73 3.12
C ALA A 361 0.04 24.95 2.18
N ASN A 362 0.38 26.13 2.69
CA ASN A 362 0.58 27.34 1.88
C ASN A 362 1.98 27.38 1.24
N SER A 363 2.93 26.63 1.81
CA SER A 363 4.30 26.54 1.29
C SER A 363 4.44 25.57 0.10
N ILE A 364 3.40 24.79 -0.21
CA ILE A 364 3.41 23.83 -1.31
C ILE A 364 3.36 24.58 -2.65
N LYS A 365 4.34 24.33 -3.51
CA LYS A 365 4.25 24.72 -4.92
C LYS A 365 3.63 23.56 -5.71
N TRP A 366 2.46 23.78 -6.27
CA TRP A 366 1.74 22.80 -7.10
C TRP A 366 2.09 22.99 -8.57
N PHE A 367 2.34 21.88 -9.26
CA PHE A 367 2.65 21.81 -10.67
C PHE A 367 1.61 20.93 -11.37
N GLU A 368 0.88 21.48 -12.33
CA GLU A 368 -0.08 20.71 -13.13
C GLU A 368 0.66 19.78 -14.08
N VAL A 369 0.21 18.53 -14.18
CA VAL A 369 0.78 17.48 -15.06
C VAL A 369 -0.35 16.78 -15.80
N GLU A 370 -0.03 16.04 -16.87
CA GLU A 370 -1.02 15.21 -17.55
C GLU A 370 -1.69 14.20 -16.59
N PRO A 371 -3.04 14.05 -16.62
CA PRO A 371 -3.75 13.03 -15.85
C PRO A 371 -3.16 11.64 -16.06
N ASN A 372 -2.88 10.96 -14.94
CA ASN A 372 -2.27 9.64 -14.91
C ASN A 372 -2.52 8.96 -13.57
N CYS A 373 -2.21 7.67 -13.50
CA CYS A 373 -2.12 6.94 -12.25
C CYS A 373 -0.66 6.51 -12.06
N THR A 374 -0.04 6.88 -10.94
CA THR A 374 1.32 6.46 -10.59
C THR A 374 1.27 6.00 -9.14
N PHE A 375 1.46 4.71 -8.94
CA PHE A 375 1.54 4.15 -7.59
C PHE A 375 2.93 4.35 -7.00
N HIS A 376 3.98 4.05 -7.76
CA HIS A 376 5.35 4.03 -7.24
C HIS A 376 6.25 5.11 -7.84
N ILE A 377 7.01 5.77 -6.96
CA ILE A 377 8.07 6.71 -7.32
C ILE A 377 9.39 5.93 -7.33
N ILE A 378 10.14 6.06 -8.43
CA ILE A 378 11.50 5.52 -8.54
C ILE A 378 12.43 6.32 -7.63
N ASN A 379 12.47 7.64 -7.83
CA ASN A 379 13.22 8.57 -7.01
C ASN A 379 12.75 10.01 -7.29
N SER A 380 13.10 10.91 -6.38
CA SER A 380 13.02 12.36 -6.62
C SER A 380 14.29 13.05 -6.15
N PHE A 381 14.75 14.06 -6.86
CA PHE A 381 15.97 14.79 -6.52
C PHE A 381 15.94 16.21 -7.06
N GLU A 382 16.90 17.02 -6.63
CA GLU A 382 17.03 18.40 -7.08
C GLU A 382 18.10 18.52 -8.17
N ASP A 383 17.82 19.32 -9.18
CA ASP A 383 18.73 19.62 -10.29
C ASP A 383 18.69 21.12 -10.62
N GLY A 384 19.61 21.88 -10.04
CA GLY A 384 19.63 23.34 -10.15
C GLY A 384 18.37 23.98 -9.56
N HIS A 385 17.49 24.50 -10.43
CA HIS A 385 16.22 25.11 -10.04
C HIS A 385 15.03 24.17 -10.21
N GLU A 386 15.26 22.92 -10.59
CA GLU A 386 14.21 21.93 -10.83
C GLU A 386 14.18 20.89 -9.71
N VAL A 387 12.99 20.40 -9.40
CA VAL A 387 12.80 19.12 -8.72
C VAL A 387 12.44 18.10 -9.78
N VAL A 388 13.25 17.05 -9.90
CA VAL A 388 13.04 15.94 -10.83
C VAL A 388 12.35 14.81 -10.08
N VAL A 389 11.27 14.30 -10.64
CA VAL A 389 10.50 13.16 -10.11
C VAL A 389 10.46 12.08 -11.19
N ARG A 390 10.85 10.86 -10.84
CA ARG A 390 10.78 9.69 -11.72
C ARG A 390 9.83 8.68 -11.13
N GLY A 391 8.91 8.14 -11.92
CA GLY A 391 7.88 7.22 -11.46
C GLY A 391 7.47 6.19 -12.50
N CYS A 392 6.74 5.17 -12.05
CA CYS A 392 6.07 4.18 -12.89
C CYS A 392 4.65 4.66 -13.20
N ARG A 393 4.49 5.35 -14.34
CA ARG A 393 3.25 6.01 -14.78
C ARG A 393 2.40 5.08 -15.64
N SER A 394 1.12 4.93 -15.31
CA SER A 394 0.07 4.33 -16.14
C SER A 394 -0.98 5.38 -16.54
N LEU A 395 -1.74 5.12 -17.60
CA LEU A 395 -2.82 6.02 -18.06
C LEU A 395 -4.18 5.68 -17.47
N ASP A 396 -4.28 4.52 -16.79
CA ASP A 396 -5.42 4.09 -16.01
C ASP A 396 -4.97 3.41 -14.71
N SER A 397 -5.89 3.17 -13.79
CA SER A 397 -5.62 2.58 -12.50
C SER A 397 -5.78 1.06 -12.49
N LEU A 398 -4.83 0.39 -11.85
CA LEU A 398 -4.92 -1.02 -11.51
C LEU A 398 -5.90 -1.29 -10.35
N ILE A 399 -6.24 -0.26 -9.57
CA ILE A 399 -7.09 -0.37 -8.38
C ILE A 399 -8.24 0.66 -8.50
N PRO A 400 -9.52 0.24 -8.45
CA PRO A 400 -10.00 -1.12 -8.18
C PRO A 400 -9.84 -2.11 -9.35
N GLY A 401 -9.55 -1.60 -10.54
CA GLY A 401 -9.32 -2.37 -11.76
C GLY A 401 -9.34 -1.43 -12.97
N PRO A 402 -8.76 -1.83 -14.10
CA PRO A 402 -8.78 -1.01 -15.32
C PRO A 402 -10.20 -0.83 -15.86
N ASP A 403 -10.44 0.31 -16.53
CA ASP A 403 -11.69 0.50 -17.27
C ASP A 403 -11.79 -0.55 -18.40
N PRO A 404 -12.88 -1.35 -18.46
CA PRO A 404 -13.04 -2.39 -19.48
C PRO A 404 -12.99 -1.89 -20.92
N SER A 405 -13.18 -0.59 -21.14
CA SER A 405 -13.14 0.05 -22.46
C SER A 405 -11.75 0.48 -22.93
N LEU A 406 -10.71 0.30 -22.12
CA LEU A 406 -9.33 0.67 -22.46
C LEU A 406 -8.78 -0.07 -23.67
N LYS A 407 -7.84 0.57 -24.37
CA LYS A 407 -6.97 -0.14 -25.32
C LYS A 407 -6.03 -1.05 -24.53
N GLU A 408 -5.61 -2.14 -25.18
CA GLU A 408 -4.72 -3.14 -24.57
C GLU A 408 -3.52 -2.47 -23.87
N PHE A 409 -3.36 -2.76 -22.57
CA PHE A 409 -2.22 -2.39 -21.73
C PHE A 409 -2.07 -0.91 -21.33
N GLU A 410 -3.02 -0.02 -21.58
CA GLU A 410 -2.93 1.39 -21.15
C GLU A 410 -2.84 1.59 -19.62
N TRP A 411 -3.31 0.59 -18.86
CA TRP A 411 -3.22 0.51 -17.40
C TRP A 411 -1.88 0.00 -16.88
N LEU A 412 -0.97 -0.46 -17.76
CA LEU A 412 0.36 -0.88 -17.39
C LEU A 412 1.33 0.30 -17.28
N SER A 413 2.11 0.28 -16.20
CA SER A 413 3.05 1.35 -15.86
C SER A 413 4.29 1.36 -16.75
N ARG A 414 4.83 2.56 -17.00
CA ARG A 414 6.08 2.80 -17.72
C ARG A 414 6.91 3.86 -17.00
N CYS A 415 8.23 3.81 -17.20
CA CYS A 415 9.13 4.81 -16.62
C CYS A 415 8.87 6.20 -17.22
N HIS A 416 8.60 7.18 -16.35
CA HIS A 416 8.27 8.56 -16.71
C HIS A 416 9.05 9.54 -15.83
N GLU A 417 9.37 10.71 -16.36
CA GLU A 417 10.10 11.78 -15.67
C GLU A 417 9.31 13.08 -15.74
N TRP A 418 9.15 13.74 -14.60
CA TRP A 418 8.65 15.11 -14.47
C TRP A 418 9.76 16.01 -13.94
N ARG A 419 10.02 17.13 -14.60
CA ARG A 419 10.95 18.16 -14.16
C ARG A 419 10.16 19.42 -13.83
N LEU A 420 10.20 19.80 -12.55
CA LEU A 420 9.35 20.82 -11.95
C LEU A 420 10.18 22.05 -11.62
N ASN A 421 10.05 23.13 -12.41
CA ASN A 421 10.88 24.31 -12.22
C ASN A 421 10.38 25.18 -11.04
N MET A 422 11.16 25.20 -9.96
CA MET A 422 10.81 25.89 -8.72
C MET A 422 10.81 27.41 -8.84
N GLN A 423 11.45 27.99 -9.87
CA GLN A 423 11.40 29.43 -10.13
C GLN A 423 10.24 29.81 -11.06
N THR A 424 10.16 29.20 -12.25
CA THR A 424 9.21 29.60 -13.30
C THR A 424 7.83 28.99 -13.13
N GLY A 425 7.73 27.82 -12.48
CA GLY A 425 6.50 27.02 -12.45
C GLY A 425 6.30 26.13 -13.67
N GLU A 426 7.25 26.14 -14.63
CA GLU A 426 7.22 25.28 -15.80
C GLU A 426 7.33 23.79 -15.41
N VAL A 427 6.61 22.95 -16.15
CA VAL A 427 6.68 21.49 -16.08
C VAL A 427 7.17 20.97 -17.41
N LYS A 428 8.16 20.08 -17.37
CA LYS A 428 8.55 19.25 -18.51
C LYS A 428 8.34 17.79 -18.12
N GLU A 429 7.57 17.06 -18.91
CA GLU A 429 7.31 15.64 -18.66
C GLU A 429 7.57 14.79 -19.90
N ARG A 430 8.10 13.59 -19.70
CA ARG A 430 8.49 12.68 -20.79
C ARG A 430 8.50 11.22 -20.36
N GLY A 431 8.16 10.32 -21.30
CA GLY A 431 8.41 8.88 -21.14
C GLY A 431 9.87 8.53 -21.43
N LEU A 432 10.51 7.75 -20.56
CA LEU A 432 11.95 7.50 -20.65
C LEU A 432 12.34 6.32 -21.57
N CYS A 433 11.46 5.33 -21.75
CA CYS A 433 11.79 4.09 -22.47
C CYS A 433 11.54 4.11 -23.99
N GLY A 434 11.06 5.24 -24.55
CA GLY A 434 10.78 5.38 -25.99
C GLY A 434 9.81 4.34 -26.55
N ALA A 435 10.07 3.88 -27.79
CA ALA A 435 9.26 2.88 -28.50
C ALA A 435 9.52 1.42 -28.05
N ASN A 436 10.54 1.18 -27.20
CA ASN A 436 10.69 -0.12 -26.56
C ASN A 436 9.60 -0.21 -25.48
N ILE A 437 8.50 -0.88 -25.81
CA ILE A 437 7.37 -1.07 -24.91
C ILE A 437 7.77 -2.07 -23.83
N VAL A 438 8.47 -1.59 -22.79
CA VAL A 438 8.72 -2.34 -21.55
C VAL A 438 7.80 -1.78 -20.49
N TYR A 439 6.80 -2.58 -20.12
CA TYR A 439 5.93 -2.30 -18.98
C TYR A 439 6.65 -2.71 -17.70
N MET A 440 6.60 -1.87 -16.69
CA MET A 440 7.39 -2.07 -15.49
C MET A 440 6.78 -1.37 -14.28
N ASP A 441 6.96 -1.99 -13.12
CA ASP A 441 6.54 -1.42 -11.84
C ASP A 441 7.44 -1.92 -10.71
N PHE A 442 7.10 -1.60 -9.45
CA PHE A 442 7.88 -1.93 -8.26
C PHE A 442 9.35 -1.49 -8.41
N PRO A 443 9.60 -0.18 -8.59
CA PRO A 443 10.95 0.31 -8.75
C PRO A 443 11.77 0.18 -7.47
N MET A 444 13.07 0.01 -7.65
CA MET A 444 14.07 -0.04 -6.59
C MET A 444 15.34 0.67 -7.06
N ILE A 445 16.05 1.29 -6.13
CA ILE A 445 17.35 1.92 -6.33
C ILE A 445 18.30 1.48 -5.22
N ASN A 446 19.59 1.79 -5.36
CA ASN A 446 20.48 1.76 -4.21
C ASN A 446 19.99 2.77 -3.15
N GLY A 447 19.67 2.27 -1.94
CA GLY A 447 19.05 3.06 -0.87
C GLY A 447 19.86 4.30 -0.46
N ASN A 448 21.17 4.31 -0.69
CA ASN A 448 22.04 5.46 -0.45
C ASN A 448 21.74 6.66 -1.37
N PHE A 449 20.97 6.46 -2.45
CA PHE A 449 20.63 7.46 -3.45
C PHE A 449 19.17 7.92 -3.39
N ILE A 450 18.38 7.45 -2.40
CA ILE A 450 17.04 8.00 -2.15
C ILE A 450 17.16 9.50 -1.93
N GLY A 451 16.35 10.30 -2.62
CA GLY A 451 16.29 11.75 -2.42
C GLY A 451 17.44 12.57 -3.04
N ILE A 452 18.39 11.90 -3.70
CA ILE A 452 19.49 12.54 -4.43
C ILE A 452 19.60 11.97 -5.84
N ARG A 453 20.31 12.65 -6.74
CA ARG A 453 20.44 12.24 -8.14
C ARG A 453 21.01 10.82 -8.23
N ASN A 454 20.35 9.97 -9.00
CA ASN A 454 20.74 8.59 -9.27
C ASN A 454 20.85 8.34 -10.78
N ARG A 455 21.83 7.51 -11.18
CA ARG A 455 22.11 7.08 -12.55
C ARG A 455 21.43 5.77 -12.90
N TYR A 456 21.18 4.92 -11.91
CA TYR A 456 20.62 3.59 -12.10
C TYR A 456 19.33 3.39 -11.29
N ALA A 457 18.42 2.63 -11.85
CA ALA A 457 17.28 2.06 -11.13
C ALA A 457 16.98 0.67 -11.67
N TYR A 458 16.18 -0.08 -10.91
CA TYR A 458 15.72 -1.39 -11.31
C TYR A 458 14.22 -1.49 -11.12
N THR A 459 13.56 -2.31 -11.91
CA THR A 459 12.10 -2.51 -11.87
C THR A 459 11.76 -3.95 -12.16
N GLN A 460 10.59 -4.39 -11.71
CA GLN A 460 9.99 -5.64 -12.17
C GLN A 460 9.32 -5.40 -13.52
N VAL A 461 9.63 -6.24 -14.52
CA VAL A 461 9.08 -6.14 -15.88
C VAL A 461 7.77 -6.90 -15.94
N VAL A 462 6.70 -6.21 -16.33
CA VAL A 462 5.38 -6.81 -16.48
C VAL A 462 5.35 -7.68 -17.74
N ASP A 463 4.84 -8.90 -17.62
CA ASP A 463 4.44 -9.72 -18.75
C ASP A 463 3.02 -9.33 -19.18
N PRO A 464 2.84 -8.63 -20.32
CA PRO A 464 1.54 -8.12 -20.72
C PRO A 464 0.54 -9.24 -21.02
N ILE A 465 0.96 -10.33 -21.68
CA ILE A 465 0.09 -11.43 -22.09
C ILE A 465 -0.40 -12.20 -20.86
N ALA A 466 0.53 -12.47 -19.94
CA ALA A 466 0.17 -13.07 -18.67
C ALA A 466 -0.70 -12.12 -17.84
N SER A 467 -0.56 -10.79 -17.96
CA SER A 467 -1.37 -9.85 -17.17
C SER A 467 -2.77 -9.58 -17.75
N SER A 468 -2.96 -9.59 -19.08
CA SER A 468 -4.25 -9.27 -19.73
C SER A 468 -5.32 -10.35 -19.58
N THR A 469 -4.94 -11.57 -19.24
CA THR A 469 -5.89 -12.67 -19.05
C THR A 469 -6.46 -12.74 -17.62
N GLN A 470 -6.07 -11.81 -16.71
CA GLN A 470 -6.00 -12.14 -15.27
C GLN A 470 -6.36 -11.01 -14.30
N ASP A 471 -6.58 -9.78 -14.76
CA ASP A 471 -6.90 -8.59 -13.93
C ASP A 471 -5.89 -8.32 -12.78
N VAL A 472 -4.72 -8.96 -12.80
CA VAL A 472 -3.59 -8.73 -11.89
C VAL A 472 -2.27 -8.74 -12.66
N PRO A 473 -1.29 -7.88 -12.30
CA PRO A 473 -0.02 -7.83 -13.01
C PRO A 473 0.86 -9.03 -12.64
N LYS A 474 1.50 -9.62 -13.66
CA LYS A 474 2.52 -10.64 -13.53
C LYS A 474 3.87 -10.11 -14.01
N TYR A 475 4.93 -10.42 -13.28
CA TYR A 475 6.25 -9.86 -13.55
C TYR A 475 7.22 -10.92 -14.08
N GLY A 476 7.36 -11.02 -15.41
CA GLY A 476 8.17 -12.05 -16.09
C GLY A 476 9.66 -11.74 -16.20
N GLY A 477 10.14 -10.66 -15.58
CA GLY A 477 11.55 -10.30 -15.61
C GLY A 477 11.89 -9.10 -14.72
N LEU A 478 13.13 -8.65 -14.83
CA LEU A 478 13.65 -7.45 -14.18
C LEU A 478 14.28 -6.54 -15.25
N ALA A 479 14.25 -5.23 -15.03
CA ALA A 479 14.92 -4.26 -15.90
C ALA A 479 15.86 -3.38 -15.08
N LYS A 480 17.02 -3.06 -15.66
CA LYS A 480 17.96 -2.04 -15.19
C LYS A 480 17.85 -0.84 -16.12
N LEU A 481 17.60 0.32 -15.53
CA LEU A 481 17.42 1.61 -16.18
C LEU A 481 18.71 2.42 -16.05
N TYR A 482 19.20 2.96 -17.16
CA TYR A 482 20.43 3.75 -17.23
C TYR A 482 20.08 5.21 -17.57
N PHE A 483 19.84 6.06 -16.57
CA PHE A 483 19.28 7.40 -16.78
C PHE A 483 20.21 8.39 -17.49
N GLU A 484 21.51 8.14 -17.52
CA GLU A 484 22.52 8.99 -18.15
C GLU A 484 23.08 8.40 -19.45
N GLU A 485 22.62 7.22 -19.87
CA GLU A 485 23.03 6.57 -21.12
C GLU A 485 21.87 6.54 -22.11
N SER A 486 22.07 7.05 -23.32
CA SER A 486 21.06 6.94 -24.38
C SER A 486 21.21 5.64 -25.18
N CYS A 487 20.08 5.15 -25.72
CA CYS A 487 20.09 3.98 -26.58
C CYS A 487 20.63 4.33 -27.98
N ALA A 488 21.93 4.07 -28.21
CA ALA A 488 22.64 4.38 -29.45
C ALA A 488 22.01 3.83 -30.76
N LYS A 489 21.08 2.87 -30.68
CA LYS A 489 20.42 2.27 -31.85
C LYS A 489 19.33 3.16 -32.48
N PHE A 490 18.96 4.28 -31.85
CA PHE A 490 17.84 5.12 -32.31
C PHE A 490 18.24 6.36 -33.14
N SER A 491 19.54 6.63 -33.34
CA SER A 491 20.01 7.87 -33.98
C SER A 491 19.66 8.03 -35.48
N MET A 492 18.90 7.11 -36.10
CA MET A 492 18.67 7.14 -37.55
C MET A 492 17.23 7.02 -38.06
N ARG A 493 16.17 6.93 -37.25
CA ARG A 493 14.82 6.65 -37.83
C ARG A 493 13.62 7.50 -37.49
N ASN A 494 13.56 8.31 -36.43
CA ASN A 494 12.40 9.17 -36.18
C ASN A 494 12.81 10.51 -35.57
N ARG A 495 12.65 11.60 -36.34
CA ARG A 495 12.91 12.99 -35.90
C ARG A 495 11.75 13.61 -35.09
N GLU A 496 10.73 12.82 -34.74
CA GLU A 496 9.50 13.32 -34.11
C GLU A 496 9.49 13.21 -32.58
N GLN A 497 10.45 12.51 -31.96
CA GLN A 497 10.67 12.58 -30.51
C GLN A 497 11.90 13.45 -30.21
N PRO A 498 11.77 14.54 -29.42
CA PRO A 498 12.84 15.51 -29.23
C PRO A 498 14.01 15.01 -28.37
N GLU A 499 13.83 13.92 -27.60
CA GLU A 499 14.87 13.38 -26.72
C GLU A 499 15.04 11.86 -26.91
N GLU A 500 16.30 11.39 -26.86
CA GLU A 500 16.64 9.98 -27.02
C GLU A 500 16.18 9.16 -25.80
N PRO A 501 15.62 7.95 -26.01
CA PRO A 501 15.24 7.07 -24.91
C PRO A 501 16.47 6.59 -24.14
N ILE A 502 16.29 6.35 -22.85
CA ILE A 502 17.34 5.80 -21.99
C ILE A 502 17.67 4.37 -22.39
N ARG A 503 18.89 3.92 -22.10
CA ARG A 503 19.25 2.51 -22.20
C ARG A 503 18.51 1.72 -21.11
N VAL A 504 17.93 0.60 -21.51
CA VAL A 504 17.27 -0.37 -20.64
C VAL A 504 17.85 -1.75 -20.93
N GLU A 505 18.23 -2.46 -19.89
CA GLU A 505 18.73 -3.84 -19.96
C GLU A 505 17.79 -4.74 -19.17
N CYS A 506 17.34 -5.85 -19.75
CA CYS A 506 16.38 -6.75 -19.12
C CYS A 506 17.02 -8.11 -18.78
N HIS A 507 16.64 -8.64 -17.63
CA HIS A 507 16.84 -10.02 -17.22
C HIS A 507 15.47 -10.71 -17.25
N MET A 508 15.19 -11.49 -18.29
CA MET A 508 13.90 -12.17 -18.45
C MET A 508 13.98 -13.57 -17.82
N PHE A 509 12.94 -13.95 -17.09
CA PHE A 509 12.84 -15.30 -16.55
C PHE A 509 12.36 -16.28 -17.62
N GLU A 510 12.42 -17.56 -17.27
CA GLU A 510 11.86 -18.63 -18.10
C GLU A 510 10.34 -18.43 -18.27
N LYS A 511 9.76 -19.11 -19.27
CA LYS A 511 8.32 -19.04 -19.52
C LYS A 511 7.53 -19.39 -18.24
N ASN A 512 6.39 -18.72 -18.03
CA ASN A 512 5.50 -18.94 -16.88
C ASN A 512 6.21 -18.83 -15.52
N THR A 513 7.29 -18.06 -15.47
CA THR A 513 8.08 -17.82 -14.27
C THR A 513 8.02 -16.33 -13.93
N PHE A 514 7.53 -16.00 -12.73
CA PHE A 514 7.22 -14.62 -12.36
C PHE A 514 7.82 -14.27 -11.00
N CYS A 515 8.26 -13.02 -10.84
CA CYS A 515 8.85 -12.55 -9.59
C CYS A 515 7.91 -11.69 -8.75
N SER A 516 8.25 -11.56 -7.46
CA SER A 516 7.72 -10.53 -6.57
C SER A 516 8.78 -10.11 -5.55
N GLY A 517 8.64 -8.92 -4.97
CA GLY A 517 9.49 -8.52 -3.86
C GLY A 517 10.95 -8.25 -4.19
N ALA A 518 11.27 -7.93 -5.43
CA ALA A 518 12.66 -7.65 -5.81
C ALA A 518 13.25 -6.50 -4.96
N ALA A 519 14.52 -6.63 -4.56
CA ALA A 519 15.26 -5.65 -3.78
C ALA A 519 16.70 -5.50 -4.27
N PHE A 520 17.24 -4.28 -4.19
CA PHE A 520 18.66 -4.02 -4.38
C PHE A 520 19.44 -4.36 -3.10
N VAL A 521 20.56 -5.06 -3.27
CA VAL A 521 21.48 -5.43 -2.20
C VAL A 521 22.85 -4.81 -2.51
N PRO A 522 23.33 -3.83 -1.72
CA PRO A 522 24.66 -3.28 -1.94
C PRO A 522 25.73 -4.37 -1.72
N ARG A 523 26.74 -4.41 -2.59
CA ARG A 523 27.89 -5.31 -2.43
C ARG A 523 28.70 -4.93 -1.19
N ASP A 524 29.19 -5.90 -0.44
CA ASP A 524 30.12 -5.63 0.66
C ASP A 524 31.37 -4.92 0.10
N GLY A 525 31.63 -3.70 0.58
CA GLY A 525 32.74 -2.87 0.08
C GLY A 525 32.53 -2.24 -1.30
N GLY A 526 31.31 -2.31 -1.87
CA GLY A 526 30.98 -1.64 -3.13
C GLY A 526 31.13 -0.11 -3.05
N LEU A 527 31.56 0.51 -4.15
CA LEU A 527 31.83 1.95 -4.22
C LEU A 527 30.95 2.67 -5.23
N GLU A 528 30.59 2.00 -6.32
CA GLU A 528 29.74 2.56 -7.36
C GLU A 528 28.25 2.38 -7.03
N GLU A 529 27.41 3.24 -7.62
CA GLU A 529 25.98 3.25 -7.37
C GLU A 529 25.30 1.90 -7.65
N ASP A 530 25.70 1.22 -8.73
CA ASP A 530 25.20 -0.10 -9.12
C ASP A 530 26.14 -1.25 -8.73
N ASP A 531 27.05 -1.06 -7.75
CA ASP A 531 27.82 -2.17 -7.19
C ASP A 531 26.95 -2.98 -6.21
N GLY A 532 26.32 -4.02 -6.72
CA GLY A 532 25.41 -4.80 -5.89
C GLY A 532 24.85 -6.01 -6.58
N TRP A 533 23.70 -6.42 -6.06
CA TRP A 533 22.92 -7.55 -6.50
C TRP A 533 21.44 -7.16 -6.53
N ILE A 534 20.66 -7.79 -7.39
CA ILE A 534 19.21 -7.85 -7.23
C ILE A 534 18.86 -9.22 -6.65
N ILE A 535 18.06 -9.22 -5.59
CA ILE A 535 17.48 -10.43 -5.00
C ILE A 535 15.96 -10.41 -5.18
N ALA A 536 15.36 -11.51 -5.62
CA ALA A 536 13.91 -11.60 -5.84
C ALA A 536 13.36 -13.00 -5.54
N PHE A 537 12.16 -13.08 -4.97
CA PHE A 537 11.37 -14.32 -5.01
C PHE A 537 10.84 -14.54 -6.42
N VAL A 538 11.00 -15.76 -6.92
CA VAL A 538 10.62 -16.19 -8.27
C VAL A 538 9.77 -17.45 -8.16
N HIS A 539 8.67 -17.52 -8.89
CA HIS A 539 7.75 -18.66 -8.88
C HIS A 539 7.51 -19.14 -10.30
N ASN A 540 7.72 -20.43 -10.54
CA ASN A 540 7.40 -21.09 -11.79
C ASN A 540 6.02 -21.75 -11.68
N GLU A 541 5.04 -21.22 -12.41
CA GLU A 541 3.65 -21.68 -12.33
C GLU A 541 3.42 -23.06 -12.97
N ASP A 542 4.30 -23.49 -13.89
CA ASP A 542 4.20 -24.82 -14.51
C ASP A 542 4.61 -25.94 -13.55
N THR A 543 5.64 -25.69 -12.73
CA THR A 543 6.21 -26.66 -11.78
C THR A 543 5.72 -26.46 -10.34
N ASN A 544 5.11 -25.30 -10.06
CA ASN A 544 4.71 -24.84 -8.72
C ASN A 544 5.90 -24.74 -7.75
N ILE A 545 7.11 -24.53 -8.27
CA ILE A 545 8.34 -24.36 -7.49
C ILE A 545 8.62 -22.87 -7.29
N SER A 546 9.02 -22.51 -6.07
CA SER A 546 9.47 -21.15 -5.74
C SER A 546 10.96 -21.15 -5.45
N GLU A 547 11.63 -20.10 -5.87
CA GLU A 547 13.06 -19.91 -5.75
C GLU A 547 13.35 -18.47 -5.29
N VAL A 548 14.59 -18.23 -4.86
CA VAL A 548 15.16 -16.90 -4.76
C VAL A 548 16.35 -16.77 -5.69
N HIS A 549 16.33 -15.75 -6.53
CA HIS A 549 17.35 -15.49 -7.53
C HIS A 549 18.23 -14.34 -7.06
N ILE A 550 19.56 -14.49 -7.17
CA ILE A 550 20.56 -13.44 -6.96
C ILE A 550 21.18 -13.11 -8.32
N ILE A 551 21.08 -11.85 -8.72
CA ILE A 551 21.49 -11.36 -10.06
C ILE A 551 22.54 -10.27 -9.90
N ASP A 552 23.65 -10.38 -10.63
CA ASP A 552 24.71 -9.38 -10.66
C ASP A 552 24.25 -8.12 -11.42
N THR A 553 24.26 -6.97 -10.76
CA THR A 553 23.86 -5.70 -11.36
C THR A 553 24.82 -5.23 -12.46
N LYS A 554 26.07 -5.71 -12.47
CA LYS A 554 27.07 -5.41 -13.51
C LYS A 554 27.00 -6.37 -14.70
N LYS A 555 26.36 -7.53 -14.54
CA LYS A 555 26.13 -8.53 -15.61
C LYS A 555 24.64 -8.85 -15.72
N PHE A 556 23.83 -7.81 -15.84
CA PHE A 556 22.40 -7.87 -15.56
C PHE A 556 21.63 -8.78 -16.51
N SER A 557 21.88 -8.70 -17.82
CA SER A 557 21.26 -9.60 -18.81
C SER A 557 21.86 -11.03 -18.82
N GLY A 558 22.83 -11.31 -17.95
CA GLY A 558 23.50 -12.61 -17.86
C GLY A 558 22.69 -13.65 -17.08
N GLU A 559 23.32 -14.81 -16.86
CA GLU A 559 22.73 -15.85 -16.02
C GLU A 559 22.61 -15.42 -14.56
N THR A 560 21.60 -15.93 -13.88
CA THR A 560 21.45 -15.78 -12.43
C THR A 560 22.67 -16.37 -11.70
N VAL A 561 23.23 -15.62 -10.76
CA VAL A 561 24.45 -16.00 -10.02
C VAL A 561 24.19 -17.15 -9.05
N ALA A 562 23.05 -17.10 -8.36
CA ALA A 562 22.56 -18.17 -7.51
C ALA A 562 21.04 -18.28 -7.61
N LYS A 563 20.54 -19.52 -7.76
CA LYS A 563 19.12 -19.87 -7.63
C LYS A 563 18.95 -20.74 -6.38
N ILE A 564 18.21 -20.26 -5.41
CA ILE A 564 17.99 -20.92 -4.11
C ILE A 564 16.57 -21.50 -4.13
N THR A 565 16.43 -22.81 -4.17
CA THR A 565 15.10 -23.45 -4.21
C THR A 565 14.44 -23.39 -2.83
N MET A 566 13.24 -22.85 -2.75
CA MET A 566 12.50 -22.72 -1.49
C MET A 566 11.93 -24.06 -1.04
N PRO A 567 11.96 -24.36 0.27
CA PRO A 567 11.42 -25.62 0.81
C PRO A 567 9.89 -25.66 0.77
N ARG A 568 9.24 -24.54 0.47
CA ARG A 568 7.79 -24.37 0.35
C ARG A 568 7.51 -23.41 -0.81
N ARG A 569 6.29 -23.51 -1.36
CA ARG A 569 5.77 -22.46 -2.25
C ARG A 569 5.76 -21.12 -1.51
N VAL A 570 6.22 -20.08 -2.18
CA VAL A 570 6.12 -18.69 -1.73
C VAL A 570 5.08 -18.01 -2.63
N PRO A 571 3.93 -17.58 -2.08
CA PRO A 571 2.89 -16.94 -2.89
C PRO A 571 3.38 -15.61 -3.43
N TYR A 572 2.68 -15.03 -4.41
CA TYR A 572 2.97 -13.66 -4.83
C TYR A 572 2.80 -12.68 -3.65
N GLY A 573 3.64 -11.66 -3.64
CA GLY A 573 3.58 -10.58 -2.65
C GLY A 573 3.88 -9.23 -3.28
N PHE A 574 4.16 -8.25 -2.43
CA PHE A 574 4.36 -6.87 -2.85
C PHE A 574 5.84 -6.49 -2.69
N HIS A 575 6.17 -5.65 -1.70
CA HIS A 575 7.51 -5.12 -1.54
C HIS A 575 8.41 -6.06 -0.74
N GLY A 576 9.64 -6.19 -1.23
CA GLY A 576 10.74 -6.83 -0.52
C GLY A 576 11.82 -5.82 -0.14
N ALA A 577 12.60 -6.19 0.85
CA ALA A 577 13.71 -5.40 1.36
C ALA A 577 14.84 -6.35 1.79
N PHE A 578 16.07 -5.89 1.65
CA PHE A 578 17.23 -6.56 2.25
C PHE A 578 17.70 -5.74 3.45
N MET A 579 17.74 -6.39 4.62
CA MET A 579 18.16 -5.80 5.88
C MET A 579 19.58 -6.29 6.20
N PRO A 580 20.63 -5.47 5.98
CA PRO A 580 21.99 -5.86 6.36
C PRO A 580 22.09 -5.92 7.89
N ILE A 581 22.34 -7.12 8.41
CA ILE A 581 22.36 -7.39 9.86
C ILE A 581 23.51 -8.36 10.15
N SER A 582 24.29 -8.07 11.18
CA SER A 582 25.28 -9.02 11.72
C SER A 582 24.61 -10.04 12.64
N PHE A 583 24.96 -11.32 12.45
CA PHE A 583 24.47 -12.43 13.26
C PHE A 583 25.41 -12.77 14.45
N GLU A 584 26.38 -11.91 14.76
CA GLU A 584 27.39 -12.14 15.81
C GLU A 584 26.93 -11.76 17.23
N THR A 585 25.79 -11.09 17.40
CA THR A 585 25.30 -10.58 18.70
C THR A 585 24.16 -11.38 19.33
N GLN A 586 24.13 -12.71 19.18
CA GLN A 586 23.24 -13.57 19.99
C GLN A 586 24.00 -14.69 20.69
#